data_AF-A0A1Y1S7C5-F1
#
_entry.id   AF-A0A1Y1S7C5-F1
#
_cell.length_a   1.000
_cell.length_b   1.000
_cell.length_c   1.000
_cell.angle_alpha   90.00
_cell.angle_beta   90.00
_cell.angle_gamma   90.00
#
_symmetry.space_group_name_H-M   'P 1'
#
loop_
_entity.id
_entity.type
_entity.pdbx_description
1 polymer ?
#
loop_
_entity_poly.entity_id
_entity_poly.type
_entity_poly.pdbx_seq_one_letter_code
_entity_poly.pdbx_strand_id
1 'polypeptide(L)'
;MSNASLEMVEEVPKCKICHEEQEDVEPLFHPCKCKGSMKFIHDTCLREWIKGSKEPSCGICGHKFTFKSVYKENTPKRLPA
;
A
#
# COMPACT_ATOMS: atom_id res chain seq x y z
N MET A 1 -25.14 -16.51 -33.10
CA MET A 1 -25.67 -15.38 -32.31
C MET A 1 -24.60 -14.98 -31.32
N SER A 2 -23.86 -13.94 -31.67
CA SER A 2 -22.82 -13.30 -30.88
C SER A 2 -23.44 -12.43 -29.79
N ASN A 3 -23.03 -12.64 -28.54
CA ASN A 3 -22.44 -11.56 -27.76
C ASN A 3 -21.72 -12.17 -26.54
N ALA A 4 -20.45 -12.50 -26.72
CA ALA A 4 -19.52 -12.65 -25.61
C ALA A 4 -19.12 -11.23 -25.18
N SER A 5 -19.94 -10.58 -24.37
CA SER A 5 -19.50 -9.45 -23.56
C SER A 5 -18.57 -10.01 -22.49
N LEU A 6 -17.31 -10.25 -22.86
CA LEU A 6 -16.21 -10.28 -21.91
C LEU A 6 -16.06 -8.86 -21.38
N GLU A 7 -16.89 -8.52 -20.41
CA GLU A 7 -16.61 -7.38 -19.54
C GLU A 7 -15.26 -7.69 -18.90
N MET A 8 -14.25 -6.90 -19.28
CA MET A 8 -12.98 -6.87 -18.58
C MET A 8 -13.28 -6.30 -17.19
N VAL A 9 -13.64 -7.16 -16.25
CA VAL A 9 -13.76 -6.78 -14.84
C VAL A 9 -12.33 -6.44 -14.42
N GLU A 10 -11.99 -5.16 -14.40
CA GLU A 10 -10.74 -4.72 -13.79
C GLU A 10 -10.82 -5.09 -12.31
N GLU A 11 -10.07 -6.11 -11.89
CA GLU A 11 -9.99 -6.48 -10.49
C GLU A 11 -9.47 -5.28 -9.70
N VAL A 12 -10.34 -4.72 -8.85
CA VAL A 12 -9.98 -3.57 -8.01
C VAL A 12 -8.87 -4.00 -7.05
N PRO A 13 -7.73 -3.28 -7.00
CA PRO A 13 -6.67 -3.57 -6.05
C PRO A 13 -7.17 -3.53 -4.61
N LYS A 14 -6.76 -4.51 -3.81
CA LYS A 14 -7.10 -4.61 -2.38
C LYS A 14 -5.84 -4.70 -1.54
N CYS A 15 -5.90 -4.14 -0.34
CA CYS A 15 -4.84 -4.27 0.66
C CYS A 15 -4.63 -5.75 0.99
N LYS A 16 -3.38 -6.23 0.95
CA LYS A 16 -3.09 -7.63 1.28
C LYS A 16 -3.24 -7.96 2.77
N ILE A 17 -3.47 -6.96 3.63
CA ILE A 17 -3.57 -7.11 5.08
C ILE A 17 -5.04 -7.13 5.51
N CYS A 18 -5.80 -6.06 5.21
CA CYS A 18 -7.22 -5.97 5.59
C CYS A 18 -8.20 -6.45 4.52
N HIS A 19 -7.73 -6.68 3.28
CA HIS A 19 -8.54 -7.07 2.12
C HIS A 19 -9.59 -6.04 1.67
N GLU A 20 -9.44 -4.78 2.09
CA GLU A 20 -10.27 -3.67 1.66
C GLU A 20 -9.63 -2.93 0.47
N GLU A 21 -10.47 -2.21 -0.28
CA GLU A 21 -10.05 -1.39 -1.42
C GLU A 21 -9.36 -0.10 -0.94
N GLN A 22 -8.89 0.74 -1.86
CA GLN A 22 -8.35 2.05 -1.49
C GLN A 22 -9.46 3.06 -1.23
N GLU A 23 -9.19 4.02 -0.35
CA GLU A 23 -10.01 5.22 -0.15
C GLU A 23 -9.15 6.47 -0.39
N ASP A 24 -9.78 7.62 -0.65
CA ASP A 24 -9.05 8.89 -0.84
C ASP A 24 -8.17 9.24 0.38
N VAL A 25 -8.63 8.86 1.57
CA VAL A 25 -7.92 9.07 2.85
C VAL A 25 -6.92 7.95 3.18
N GLU A 26 -7.14 6.75 2.66
CA GLU A 26 -6.29 5.57 2.85
C GLU A 26 -5.96 4.93 1.49
N PRO A 27 -4.99 5.50 0.75
CA PRO A 27 -4.60 4.97 -0.56
C PRO A 27 -3.76 3.68 -0.42
N LEU A 28 -3.83 2.83 -1.45
CA LEU A 28 -2.95 1.66 -1.59
C LEU A 28 -1.63 2.04 -2.28
N PHE A 29 -0.52 1.45 -1.82
CA PHE A 29 0.79 1.62 -2.46
C PHE A 29 1.61 0.32 -2.47
N HIS A 30 2.82 0.40 -3.05
CA HIS A 30 3.71 -0.75 -3.28
C HIS A 30 4.97 -0.69 -2.40
N PRO A 31 4.93 -1.11 -1.13
CA PRO A 31 6.10 -1.03 -0.25
C PRO A 31 7.16 -2.09 -0.56
N CYS A 32 6.88 -3.06 -1.42
CA CYS A 32 7.75 -4.20 -1.67
C CYS A 32 7.77 -4.62 -3.14
N LYS A 33 8.63 -5.60 -3.45
CA LYS A 33 8.82 -6.14 -4.81
C LYS A 33 7.88 -7.29 -5.17
N CYS A 34 6.85 -7.55 -4.34
CA CYS A 34 5.84 -8.56 -4.68
C CYS A 34 5.14 -8.21 -6.00
N LYS A 35 4.62 -9.23 -6.68
CA LYS A 35 3.87 -9.09 -7.93
C LYS A 35 2.37 -9.34 -7.69
N GLY A 36 1.54 -8.91 -8.64
CA GLY A 36 0.08 -9.09 -8.56
C GLY A 36 -0.53 -8.35 -7.36
N SER A 37 -1.59 -8.91 -6.79
CA SER A 37 -2.34 -8.35 -5.65
C SER A 37 -1.51 -8.22 -4.37
N MET A 38 -0.48 -9.06 -4.17
CA MET A 38 0.34 -9.08 -2.95
C MET A 38 1.25 -7.86 -2.76
N LYS A 39 1.28 -6.94 -3.73
CA LYS A 39 2.09 -5.72 -3.67
C LYS A 39 1.38 -4.55 -2.99
N PHE A 40 0.04 -4.57 -2.91
CA PHE A 40 -0.76 -3.45 -2.43
C PHE A 40 -0.99 -3.50 -0.91
N ILE A 41 -0.74 -2.39 -0.21
CA ILE A 41 -0.97 -2.24 1.25
C ILE A 41 -1.36 -0.77 1.54
N HIS A 42 -2.22 -0.55 2.54
CA HIS A 42 -2.45 0.77 3.16
C HIS A 42 -1.30 1.20 4.09
N ASP A 43 -1.18 2.51 4.36
CA ASP A 43 -0.08 3.06 5.18
C ASP A 43 -0.24 2.67 6.64
N THR A 44 -1.48 2.75 7.13
CA THR A 44 -1.90 2.31 8.47
C THR A 44 -1.62 0.82 8.67
N CYS A 45 -2.13 -0.04 7.78
CA CYS A 45 -1.89 -1.48 7.85
C CYS A 45 -0.39 -1.84 7.82
N LEU A 46 0.40 -1.16 6.98
CA LEU A 46 1.85 -1.38 6.95
C LEU A 46 2.51 -0.99 8.27
N ARG A 47 2.17 0.18 8.83
CA ARG A 47 2.73 0.66 10.10
C ARG A 47 2.38 -0.27 11.25
N GLU A 48 1.14 -0.74 11.32
CA GLU A 48 0.70 -1.69 12.35
C GLU A 48 1.44 -3.02 12.23
N TRP A 49 1.57 -3.55 11.01
CA TRP A 49 2.34 -4.76 10.76
C TRP A 49 3.79 -4.63 11.23
N ILE A 50 4.44 -3.48 10.97
CA ILE A 50 5.83 -3.24 11.39
C ILE A 50 5.97 -3.17 12.90
N LYS A 51 5.00 -2.56 13.61
CA LYS A 51 5.03 -2.49 15.08
C LYS A 51 5.09 -3.89 15.72
N GLY A 52 4.47 -4.89 15.10
CA GLY A 52 4.51 -6.29 15.54
C GLY A 52 5.64 -7.13 14.92
N SER A 53 6.42 -6.58 13.99
CA SER A 53 7.47 -7.32 13.28
C SER A 53 8.84 -7.15 13.94
N LYS A 54 9.70 -8.17 13.82
CA LYS A 54 11.11 -8.09 14.24
C LYS A 54 11.93 -7.14 13.37
N GLU A 55 11.57 -7.00 12.09
CA GLU A 55 12.24 -6.11 11.15
C GLU A 55 11.26 -5.48 10.13
N PRO A 56 11.55 -4.27 9.63
CA PRO A 56 10.72 -3.60 8.63
C PRO A 56 11.02 -4.14 7.21
N SER A 57 10.79 -5.44 6.99
CA SER A 57 10.97 -6.11 5.71
C SER A 57 9.70 -6.84 5.28
N CYS A 58 9.52 -7.10 4.00
CA CYS A 58 8.39 -7.92 3.54
C CYS A 58 8.61 -9.39 3.89
N GLY A 59 7.69 -10.00 4.65
CA GLY A 59 7.76 -11.44 4.98
C GLY A 59 7.64 -12.42 3.80
N ILE A 60 7.35 -11.94 2.59
CA ILE A 60 7.26 -12.77 1.38
C ILE A 60 8.51 -12.64 0.51
N CYS A 61 8.87 -11.40 0.13
CA CYS A 61 9.98 -11.16 -0.80
C CYS A 61 11.27 -10.68 -0.12
N GLY A 62 11.28 -10.49 1.20
CA GLY A 62 12.44 -10.01 1.98
C GLY A 62 12.85 -8.56 1.73
N HIS A 63 12.13 -7.83 0.85
CA HIS A 63 12.48 -6.44 0.56
C HIS A 63 12.28 -5.55 1.78
N LYS A 64 13.31 -4.79 2.18
CA LYS A 64 13.21 -3.78 3.24
C LYS A 64 12.29 -2.65 2.81
N PHE A 65 11.33 -2.30 3.65
CA PHE A 65 10.43 -1.19 3.39
C PHE A 65 11.20 0.14 3.43
N THR A 66 10.86 1.05 2.51
CA THR A 66 11.44 2.40 2.46
C THR A 66 10.38 3.42 2.86
N PHE A 67 10.66 4.23 3.88
CA PHE A 67 9.79 5.31 4.33
C PHE A 67 10.34 6.65 3.83
N LYS A 68 9.50 7.45 3.19
CA LYS A 68 9.81 8.86 2.89
C LYS A 68 8.82 9.72 3.68
N SER A 69 9.33 10.61 4.52
CA SER A 69 8.50 11.67 5.11
C SER A 69 8.16 12.66 4.00
N VAL A 70 6.91 12.63 3.55
CA VAL A 70 6.39 13.64 2.63
C VAL A 70 5.72 14.70 3.50
N TYR A 71 6.33 15.87 3.59
CA TYR A 71 5.75 17.01 4.29
C TYR A 71 4.64 17.62 3.41
N LYS A 72 3.49 18.01 3.99
CA LYS A 72 2.43 18.72 3.27
C LYS A 72 2.97 20.05 2.72
N GLU A 73 2.44 20.55 1.61
CA GLU A 73 2.93 21.79 0.97
C GLU A 73 3.00 23.00 1.92
N ASN A 74 2.07 23.09 2.88
CA ASN A 74 2.03 24.16 3.88
C ASN A 74 2.85 23.85 5.15
N THR A 75 3.75 22.87 5.13
CA THR A 75 4.59 22.56 6.29
C THR A 75 5.67 23.63 6.41
N PRO A 76 5.81 24.32 7.57
CA PRO A 76 6.87 25.30 7.76
C PRO A 76 8.24 24.66 7.53
N LYS A 77 9.13 25.37 6.83
CA LYS A 77 10.49 24.88 6.48
C LYS A 77 11.35 24.53 7.70
N ARG A 78 10.94 24.92 8.91
CA ARG A 78 11.58 24.58 10.18
C ARG A 78 10.52 24.13 11.19
N LEU A 79 10.81 23.05 11.89
CA LEU A 79 10.06 22.63 13.08
C LEU A 79 10.32 23.63 14.21
N PRO A 80 9.30 24.07 14.97
CA PRO A 80 9.51 24.90 16.15
C PRO A 80 10.36 24.15 17.19
N ALA A 81 11.23 24.90 17.86
CA ALA A 81 12.12 24.42 18.92
C ALA A 81 11.35 24.07 20.20
#